data_AF-A0A5E5BJE3-F1
#
_entry.id   AF-A0A5E5BJE3-F1
#
_cell.length_a   1.000
_cell.length_b   1.000
_cell.length_c   1.000
_cell.angle_alpha   90.00
_cell.angle_beta   90.00
_cell.angle_gamma   90.00
#
_symmetry.space_group_name_H-M   'P 1'
#
loop_
_entity.id
_entity.type
_entity.pdbx_description
1 polymer ?
#
loop_
_entity_poly.entity_id
_entity_poly.type
_entity_poly.pdbx_seq_one_letter_code
_entity_poly.pdbx_strand_id
1 'polypeptide(L)'
;MNASPKSARHLVAALRSHLPQPYRCSRTYATLQTLIDEGFATLPYPGAGATRARWQVLAALAADDLCLAKLYARHADALALLNELEGPLRSSRAGMRAVGCSESAQTRVTLTPRNRPDREVILRGTKAWCAGARHVRAAPVSAWDSDTPCLVEIEPAQAHIDVCPAHWHAVGMAHTQSFTVRFLGAHGASVPRAPICRGPASPTWCAKPCCIAPAIPTRWRT
;
A
#
# COMPACT_ATOMS: atom_id res chain seq x y z
N MET A 1 -8.63 20.19 11.82
CA MET A 1 -9.71 19.59 12.64
C MET A 1 -9.63 18.08 12.47
N ASN A 2 -8.99 17.37 13.40
CA ASN A 2 -8.94 15.90 13.34
C ASN A 2 -10.29 15.34 13.78
N ALA A 3 -11.01 14.71 12.85
CA ALA A 3 -12.22 13.97 13.17
C ALA A 3 -11.87 12.89 14.20
N SER A 4 -12.66 12.80 15.28
CA SER A 4 -12.52 11.73 16.26
C SER A 4 -12.63 10.38 15.52
N PRO A 5 -11.72 9.41 15.75
CA PRO A 5 -11.71 8.17 15.01
C PRO A 5 -13.06 7.45 15.17
N LYS A 6 -13.78 7.27 14.05
CA LYS A 6 -15.04 6.52 14.03
C LYS A 6 -14.79 5.15 14.65
N SER A 7 -15.63 4.73 15.60
CA SER A 7 -15.48 3.42 16.24
C SER A 7 -15.51 2.30 15.19
N ALA A 8 -14.82 1.18 15.44
CA ALA A 8 -14.81 0.05 14.51
C ALA A 8 -16.22 -0.44 14.15
N ARG A 9 -17.16 -0.37 15.10
CA ARG A 9 -18.57 -0.68 14.87
C ARG A 9 -19.22 0.30 13.90
N HIS A 10 -18.99 1.61 14.05
CA HIS A 10 -19.50 2.62 13.12
C HIS A 10 -18.87 2.46 11.72
N LEU A 11 -17.56 2.18 11.65
CA LEU A 11 -16.88 1.90 10.38
C LEU A 11 -17.48 0.67 9.70
N VAL A 12 -17.61 -0.46 10.40
CA VAL A 12 -18.20 -1.68 9.82
C VAL A 12 -19.65 -1.48 9.39
N ALA A 13 -20.46 -0.76 10.18
CA ALA A 13 -21.83 -0.45 9.83
C ALA A 13 -21.92 0.41 8.56
N ALA A 14 -21.10 1.47 8.46
CA ALA A 14 -21.01 2.30 7.27
C ALA A 14 -20.50 1.52 6.05
N LEU A 15 -19.46 0.71 6.21
CA LEU A 15 -18.95 -0.13 5.13
C LEU A 15 -20.05 -1.05 4.59
N ARG A 16 -20.85 -1.68 5.46
CA ARG A 16 -21.98 -2.52 5.05
C ARG A 16 -23.08 -1.75 4.31
N SER A 17 -23.33 -0.48 4.62
CA SER A 17 -24.28 0.33 3.84
C SER A 17 -23.75 0.73 2.47
N HIS A 18 -22.42 0.87 2.33
CA HIS A 18 -21.78 1.21 1.04
C HIS A 18 -21.45 -0.01 0.16
N LEU A 19 -21.55 -1.23 0.71
CA LEU A 19 -21.32 -2.49 0.00
C LEU A 19 -22.69 -3.14 -0.32
N PRO A 20 -23.33 -2.81 -1.45
CA PRO A 20 -24.59 -3.41 -1.82
C PRO A 20 -24.41 -4.88 -2.22
N GLN A 21 -24.86 -5.80 -1.35
CA GLN A 21 -24.94 -7.27 -1.51
C GLN A 21 -23.63 -7.99 -1.89
N PRO A 22 -23.47 -9.28 -1.49
CA PRO A 22 -22.19 -9.97 -1.67
C PRO A 22 -21.81 -10.19 -3.15
N TYR A 23 -20.54 -9.97 -3.45
CA TYR A 23 -19.81 -10.25 -4.69
C TYR A 23 -20.24 -9.52 -5.98
N ARG A 24 -19.62 -8.34 -6.22
CA ARG A 24 -19.31 -7.87 -7.59
C ARG A 24 -17.85 -7.44 -7.69
N CYS A 25 -17.00 -8.40 -8.04
CA CYS A 25 -15.57 -8.19 -8.34
C CYS A 25 -15.35 -7.00 -9.31
N SER A 26 -16.29 -6.73 -10.23
CA SER A 26 -16.18 -5.66 -11.22
C SER A 26 -16.12 -4.22 -10.66
N ARG A 27 -16.28 -3.99 -9.34
CA ARG A 27 -16.31 -2.64 -8.76
C ARG A 27 -15.28 -2.36 -7.68
N THR A 28 -14.36 -3.28 -7.39
CA THR A 28 -13.39 -3.17 -6.27
C THR A 28 -12.71 -1.79 -6.17
N TYR A 29 -12.16 -1.27 -7.27
CA TYR A 29 -11.47 0.04 -7.26
C TYR A 29 -12.42 1.23 -7.11
N ALA A 30 -13.61 1.17 -7.74
CA ALA A 30 -14.61 2.22 -7.61
C ALA A 30 -15.13 2.29 -6.17
N THR A 31 -15.41 1.14 -5.57
CA THR A 31 -15.79 1.03 -4.15
C THR A 31 -14.70 1.58 -3.24
N LEU A 32 -13.43 1.20 -3.44
CA LEU A 32 -12.34 1.75 -2.64
C LEU A 32 -12.23 3.27 -2.78
N GLN A 33 -12.40 3.81 -3.99
CA GLN A 33 -12.38 5.25 -4.22
C GLN A 33 -13.51 5.95 -3.47
N THR A 34 -14.74 5.44 -3.52
CA THR A 34 -15.87 5.97 -2.73
C THR A 34 -15.57 5.96 -1.23
N LEU A 35 -15.02 4.86 -0.70
CA LEU A 35 -14.64 4.78 0.72
C LEU A 35 -13.55 5.79 1.10
N ILE A 36 -12.62 6.09 0.20
CA ILE A 36 -11.60 7.12 0.40
C ILE A 36 -12.26 8.51 0.43
N ASP A 37 -13.10 8.80 -0.55
CA ASP A 37 -13.73 10.12 -0.72
C ASP A 37 -14.68 10.45 0.44
N GLU A 38 -15.37 9.46 0.99
CA GLU A 38 -16.28 9.62 2.14
C GLU A 38 -15.57 9.51 3.51
N GLY A 39 -14.25 9.32 3.53
CA GLY A 39 -13.47 9.23 4.76
C GLY A 39 -13.77 7.97 5.59
N PHE A 40 -14.02 6.85 4.91
CA PHE A 40 -14.18 5.51 5.48
C PHE A 40 -12.97 4.61 5.22
N ALA A 41 -11.94 5.10 4.53
CA ALA A 41 -10.71 4.35 4.21
C ALA A 41 -9.57 4.50 5.24
N THR A 42 -9.89 4.80 6.49
CA THR A 42 -8.91 4.96 7.58
C THR A 42 -9.04 3.85 8.61
N LEU A 43 -7.90 3.31 9.04
CA LEU A 43 -7.81 2.35 10.14
C LEU A 43 -7.03 2.95 11.31
N PRO A 44 -7.25 2.46 12.55
CA PRO A 44 -6.34 2.74 13.64
C PRO A 44 -4.91 2.38 13.25
N TYR A 45 -3.95 3.25 13.57
CA TYR A 45 -2.55 3.03 13.26
C TYR A 45 -2.02 1.79 14.01
N PRO A 46 -1.09 1.03 13.40
CA PRO A 46 -0.36 -0.02 14.11
C PRO A 46 0.29 0.54 15.39
N GLY A 47 0.36 -0.28 16.45
CA GLY A 47 0.94 0.14 17.73
C GLY A 47 0.05 1.04 18.61
N ALA A 48 -1.06 1.59 18.10
CA ALA A 48 -1.95 2.49 18.84
C ALA A 48 -2.96 1.77 19.79
N GLY A 49 -2.72 0.51 20.17
CA GLY A 49 -3.59 -0.25 21.09
C GLY A 49 -4.93 -0.75 20.52
N ALA A 50 -5.28 -0.40 19.27
CA ALA A 50 -6.56 -0.73 18.64
C ALA A 50 -6.48 -1.87 17.60
N THR A 51 -5.55 -2.81 17.77
CA THR A 51 -5.31 -3.92 16.82
C THR A 51 -6.57 -4.73 16.53
N ARG A 52 -7.39 -5.06 17.54
CA ARG A 52 -8.65 -5.80 17.36
C ARG A 52 -9.63 -5.06 16.43
N ALA A 53 -9.79 -3.76 16.63
CA ALA A 53 -10.65 -2.91 15.79
C ALA A 53 -10.18 -2.91 14.32
N ARG A 54 -8.87 -2.79 14.10
CA ARG A 54 -8.27 -2.88 12.76
C ARG A 54 -8.64 -4.19 12.05
N TRP A 55 -8.48 -5.32 12.74
CA TRP A 55 -8.79 -6.64 12.19
C TRP A 55 -10.29 -6.85 11.93
N GLN A 56 -11.17 -6.32 12.79
CA GLN A 56 -12.61 -6.42 12.58
C GLN A 56 -13.07 -5.73 11.29
N VAL A 57 -12.52 -4.55 10.98
CA VAL A 57 -12.81 -3.84 9.73
C VAL A 57 -12.30 -4.61 8.52
N LEU A 58 -11.05 -5.08 8.56
CA LEU A 58 -10.48 -5.88 7.46
C LEU A 58 -11.23 -7.19 7.23
N ALA A 59 -11.65 -7.87 8.31
CA ALA A 59 -12.44 -9.10 8.22
C ALA A 59 -13.84 -8.84 7.63
N ALA A 60 -14.48 -7.71 7.98
CA ALA A 60 -15.76 -7.34 7.39
C ALA A 60 -15.64 -7.10 5.88
N LEU A 61 -14.63 -6.34 5.44
CA LEU A 61 -14.34 -6.15 4.00
C LEU A 61 -14.03 -7.48 3.31
N ALA A 62 -13.23 -8.33 3.93
CA ALA A 62 -12.80 -9.61 3.37
C ALA A 62 -13.94 -10.62 3.22
N ALA A 63 -14.98 -10.52 4.06
CA ALA A 63 -16.19 -11.33 3.92
C ALA A 63 -16.95 -11.01 2.62
N ASP A 64 -16.88 -9.78 2.14
CA ASP A 64 -17.58 -9.32 0.94
C ASP A 64 -16.70 -9.36 -0.32
N ASP A 65 -15.47 -8.84 -0.25
CA ASP A 65 -14.49 -8.80 -1.34
C ASP A 65 -13.06 -8.82 -0.80
N LEU A 66 -12.39 -9.97 -0.98
CA LEU A 66 -10.99 -10.17 -0.61
C LEU A 66 -10.02 -9.22 -1.34
N CYS A 67 -10.30 -8.87 -2.60
CA CYS A 67 -9.48 -7.92 -3.36
C CYS A 67 -9.60 -6.52 -2.77
N LEU A 68 -10.83 -6.11 -2.42
CA LEU A 68 -11.09 -4.83 -1.75
C LEU A 68 -10.35 -4.76 -0.42
N ALA A 69 -10.46 -5.80 0.42
CA ALA A 69 -9.78 -5.86 1.71
C ALA A 69 -8.26 -5.69 1.57
N LYS A 70 -7.65 -6.35 0.57
CA LYS A 70 -6.21 -6.21 0.27
C LYS A 70 -5.84 -4.79 -0.15
N LEU A 71 -6.60 -4.17 -1.06
CA LEU A 71 -6.31 -2.82 -1.54
C LEU A 71 -6.54 -1.75 -0.45
N TYR A 72 -7.59 -1.93 0.35
CA TYR A 72 -7.90 -1.10 1.51
C TYR A 72 -6.79 -1.18 2.57
N ALA A 73 -6.34 -2.38 2.92
CA ALA A 73 -5.23 -2.58 3.85
C ALA A 73 -3.97 -1.84 3.37
N ARG A 74 -3.63 -1.98 2.07
CA ARG A 74 -2.48 -1.29 1.47
C ARG A 74 -2.60 0.23 1.54
N HIS A 75 -3.80 0.77 1.37
CA HIS A 75 -4.05 2.20 1.54
C HIS A 75 -3.82 2.64 2.98
N ALA A 76 -4.40 1.93 3.94
CA ALA A 76 -4.23 2.21 5.36
C ALA A 76 -2.77 2.07 5.83
N ASP A 77 -2.02 1.11 5.29
CA ASP A 77 -0.59 0.95 5.56
C ASP A 77 0.22 2.14 5.02
N ALA A 78 -0.12 2.65 3.84
CA ALA A 78 0.52 3.85 3.32
C ALA A 78 0.24 5.06 4.21
N LEU A 79 -0.99 5.25 4.67
CA LEU A 79 -1.33 6.33 5.61
C LEU A 79 -0.58 6.20 6.94
N ALA A 80 -0.46 4.99 7.49
CA ALA A 80 0.30 4.75 8.72
C ALA A 80 1.80 5.07 8.53
N LEU A 81 2.40 4.67 7.41
CA LEU A 81 3.80 4.97 7.10
C LEU A 81 4.03 6.47 7.01
N LEU A 82 3.14 7.16 6.30
CA LEU A 82 3.20 8.61 6.14
C LEU A 82 3.03 9.35 7.47
N ASN A 83 2.17 8.83 8.36
CA ASN A 83 2.01 9.36 9.71
C ASN A 83 3.29 9.20 10.55
N GLU A 84 3.96 8.04 10.47
CA GLU A 84 5.22 7.79 11.19
C GLU A 84 6.39 8.63 10.68
N LEU A 85 6.40 8.96 9.38
CA LEU A 85 7.49 9.73 8.78
C LEU A 85 7.42 11.23 9.11
N GLU A 86 6.34 11.70 9.74
CA GLU A 86 6.10 13.10 10.15
C GLU A 86 6.33 14.14 9.02
N GLY A 87 6.35 13.70 7.76
CA GLY A 87 6.72 14.50 6.60
C GLY A 87 5.49 15.03 5.85
N PRO A 88 5.53 16.26 5.31
CA PRO A 88 4.48 16.72 4.43
C PRO A 88 4.45 15.86 3.15
N LEU A 89 3.26 15.39 2.78
CA LEU A 89 3.02 14.77 1.47
C LEU A 89 3.41 15.76 0.37
N ARG A 90 4.31 15.39 -0.55
CA ARG A 90 4.48 16.21 -1.76
C ARG A 90 3.25 16.13 -2.65
N SER A 91 2.53 15.00 -2.62
CA SER A 91 1.28 14.83 -3.36
C SER A 91 0.06 15.14 -2.50
N SER A 92 -0.54 16.33 -2.73
CA SER A 92 -1.85 16.71 -2.20
C SER A 92 -3.02 16.01 -2.89
N ARG A 93 -2.76 15.17 -3.90
CA ARG A 93 -3.82 14.54 -4.70
C ARG A 93 -4.60 13.54 -3.85
N ALA A 94 -5.92 13.73 -3.82
CA ALA A 94 -6.86 12.77 -3.27
C ALA A 94 -6.82 11.45 -4.07
N GLY A 95 -7.16 10.35 -3.40
CA GLY A 95 -7.26 9.02 -4.01
C GLY A 95 -6.38 7.97 -3.34
N MET A 96 -6.32 6.80 -3.99
CA MET A 96 -5.63 5.64 -3.44
C MET A 96 -4.12 5.92 -3.26
N ARG A 97 -3.61 5.51 -2.11
CA ARG A 97 -2.18 5.48 -1.76
C ARG A 97 -1.77 4.03 -1.53
N ALA A 98 -0.51 3.69 -1.77
CA ALA A 98 -0.01 2.35 -1.47
C ALA A 98 1.52 2.37 -1.27
N VAL A 99 2.03 1.43 -0.49
CA VAL A 99 3.47 1.26 -0.27
C VAL A 99 4.06 0.23 -1.24
N GLY A 100 5.15 0.59 -1.92
CA GLY A 100 5.88 -0.29 -2.84
C GLY A 100 7.21 -0.77 -2.27
N CYS A 101 7.20 -1.84 -1.46
CA CYS A 101 8.42 -2.37 -0.84
C CYS A 101 8.80 -3.79 -1.27
N SER A 102 8.03 -4.43 -2.15
CA SER A 102 8.30 -5.80 -2.57
C SER A 102 9.57 -5.88 -3.42
N GLU A 103 10.50 -6.76 -3.03
CA GLU A 103 11.78 -6.95 -3.69
C GLU A 103 12.08 -8.43 -3.89
N SER A 104 12.88 -8.72 -4.92
CA SER A 104 13.53 -10.01 -5.16
C SER A 104 14.93 -9.73 -5.69
N ALA A 105 15.77 -10.76 -5.83
CA ALA A 105 17.09 -10.60 -6.44
C ALA A 105 17.04 -9.97 -7.85
N GLN A 106 15.91 -10.11 -8.56
CA GLN A 106 15.71 -9.62 -9.93
C GLN A 106 14.84 -8.35 -10.00
N THR A 107 14.22 -7.93 -8.90
CA THR A 107 13.28 -6.79 -8.87
C THR A 107 13.69 -5.84 -7.75
N ARG A 108 14.77 -5.09 -8.03
CA ARG A 108 15.29 -4.01 -7.21
C ARG A 108 15.10 -2.69 -7.93
N VAL A 109 14.87 -1.62 -7.16
CA VAL A 109 14.90 -0.24 -7.64
C VAL A 109 16.09 0.46 -7.04
N THR A 110 16.90 1.10 -7.87
CA THR A 110 17.98 1.98 -7.45
C THR A 110 17.57 3.42 -7.63
N LEU A 111 18.19 4.31 -6.85
CA LEU A 111 18.01 5.74 -6.97
C LEU A 111 19.34 6.41 -7.35
N THR A 112 19.24 7.54 -8.03
CA THR A 112 20.37 8.43 -8.29
C THR A 112 19.95 9.84 -7.89
N PRO A 113 20.68 10.52 -6.99
CA PRO A 113 20.40 11.91 -6.63
C PRO A 113 20.47 12.81 -7.87
N ARG A 114 19.56 13.79 -7.96
CA ARG A 114 19.77 14.94 -8.84
C ARG A 114 20.61 15.97 -8.09
N ASN A 115 21.53 16.63 -8.80
CA ASN A 115 22.33 17.75 -8.29
C ASN A 115 21.47 19.01 -8.11
N ARG A 116 20.44 18.93 -7.25
CA ARG A 116 19.54 20.03 -6.89
C ARG A 116 19.19 19.95 -5.40
N PRO A 117 18.91 21.09 -4.76
CA PRO A 117 18.68 21.15 -3.31
C PRO A 117 17.42 20.41 -2.82
N ASP A 118 16.50 20.06 -3.73
CA ASP A 118 15.14 19.64 -3.37
C ASP A 118 14.96 18.12 -3.15
N ARG A 119 16.04 17.40 -2.83
CA ARG A 119 16.02 15.94 -2.54
C ARG A 119 15.42 15.11 -3.68
N GLU A 120 15.47 15.65 -4.89
CA GLU A 120 14.97 14.98 -6.09
C GLU A 120 15.88 13.81 -6.45
N VAL A 121 15.27 12.67 -6.73
CA VAL A 121 15.98 11.46 -7.15
C VAL A 121 15.36 10.92 -8.43
N ILE A 122 16.18 10.21 -9.20
CA ILE A 122 15.75 9.44 -10.36
C ILE A 122 15.75 7.96 -9.96
N LEU A 123 14.64 7.26 -10.20
CA LEU A 123 14.46 5.85 -9.93
C LEU A 123 14.60 5.01 -11.20
N ARG A 124 15.33 3.91 -11.10
CA ARG A 124 15.45 2.89 -12.15
C ARG A 124 15.31 1.49 -11.57
N GLY A 125 14.70 0.58 -12.33
CA GLY A 125 14.56 -0.83 -11.95
C GLY A 125 13.11 -1.26 -11.86
N THR A 126 12.82 -2.27 -11.04
CA THR A 126 11.52 -2.97 -11.08
C THR A 126 11.02 -3.29 -9.67
N LYS A 127 9.71 -3.12 -9.46
CA LYS A 127 8.98 -3.65 -8.29
C LYS A 127 7.93 -4.66 -8.77
N ALA A 128 7.92 -5.84 -8.18
CA ALA A 128 6.90 -6.84 -8.44
C ALA A 128 5.68 -6.67 -7.50
N TRP A 129 4.58 -7.34 -7.83
CA TRP A 129 3.40 -7.49 -6.98
C TRP A 129 2.77 -6.19 -6.45
N CYS A 130 2.83 -5.13 -7.25
CA CYS A 130 2.32 -3.81 -6.90
C CYS A 130 0.80 -3.76 -7.09
N ALA A 131 0.05 -4.28 -6.12
CA ALA A 131 -1.41 -4.30 -6.14
C ALA A 131 -2.00 -2.89 -6.30
N GLY A 132 -2.86 -2.73 -7.31
CA GLY A 132 -3.52 -1.48 -7.64
C GLY A 132 -2.63 -0.42 -8.26
N ALA A 133 -1.43 -0.75 -8.75
CA ALA A 133 -0.46 0.22 -9.26
C ALA A 133 -1.05 1.28 -10.22
N ARG A 134 -2.03 0.92 -11.06
CA ARG A 134 -2.71 1.83 -11.99
C ARG A 134 -3.61 2.88 -11.33
N HIS A 135 -4.03 2.65 -10.09
CA HIS A 135 -4.98 3.49 -9.35
C HIS A 135 -4.30 4.32 -8.25
N VAL A 136 -3.03 4.05 -7.95
CA VAL A 136 -2.29 4.74 -6.89
C VAL A 136 -1.89 6.15 -7.36
N ARG A 137 -2.18 7.16 -6.53
CA ARG A 137 -1.89 8.57 -6.77
C ARG A 137 -0.63 9.07 -6.07
N ALA A 138 -0.24 8.42 -4.99
CA ALA A 138 1.00 8.67 -4.27
C ALA A 138 1.50 7.36 -3.66
N ALA A 139 2.80 7.09 -3.79
CA ALA A 139 3.40 5.88 -3.26
C ALA A 139 4.76 6.16 -2.63
N PRO A 140 4.96 5.85 -1.33
CA PRO A 140 6.30 5.60 -0.83
C PRO A 140 6.81 4.25 -1.37
N VAL A 141 8.02 4.25 -1.93
CA VAL A 141 8.66 3.11 -2.56
C VAL A 141 10.04 2.89 -1.96
N SER A 142 10.39 1.65 -1.63
CA SER A 142 11.75 1.32 -1.23
C SER A 142 12.69 1.36 -2.44
N ALA A 143 13.82 2.02 -2.29
CA ALA A 143 14.85 2.11 -3.31
C ALA A 143 16.24 1.99 -2.66
N TRP A 144 17.26 1.81 -3.48
CA TRP A 144 18.63 1.63 -3.02
C TRP A 144 19.50 2.78 -3.51
N ASP A 145 20.09 3.51 -2.57
CA ASP A 145 21.22 4.39 -2.83
C ASP A 145 22.50 3.60 -2.55
N SER A 146 23.10 3.07 -3.62
CA SER A 146 24.17 2.09 -3.51
C SER A 146 23.75 0.92 -2.61
N ASP A 147 24.40 0.72 -1.46
CA ASP A 147 24.07 -0.32 -0.48
C ASP A 147 23.15 0.15 0.66
N THR A 148 22.62 1.36 0.56
CA THR A 148 21.76 1.95 1.59
C THR A 148 20.31 1.91 1.12
N PRO A 149 19.41 1.20 1.84
CA PRO A 149 18.01 1.20 1.50
C PRO A 149 17.35 2.49 2.00
N CYS A 150 16.63 3.14 1.10
CA CYS A 150 16.02 4.45 1.27
C CYS A 150 14.54 4.40 0.88
N LEU A 151 13.75 5.30 1.44
CA LEU A 151 12.37 5.49 1.03
C LEU A 151 12.24 6.71 0.12
N VAL A 152 11.52 6.54 -0.99
CA VAL A 152 11.29 7.60 -1.98
C VAL A 152 9.80 7.75 -2.19
N GLU A 153 9.27 8.96 -2.00
CA GLU A 153 7.90 9.30 -2.38
C GLU A 153 7.85 9.55 -3.89
N ILE A 154 6.91 8.90 -4.56
CA ILE A 154 6.63 9.10 -5.99
C ILE A 154 5.16 9.44 -6.22
N GLU A 155 4.91 10.21 -7.27
CA GLU A 155 3.62 10.25 -7.94
C GLU A 155 3.64 9.21 -9.08
N PRO A 156 2.80 8.16 -9.09
CA PRO A 156 2.87 7.12 -10.12
C PRO A 156 2.49 7.56 -11.54
N ALA A 157 1.75 8.67 -11.68
CA ALA A 157 1.30 9.20 -12.96
C ALA A 157 2.43 9.94 -13.71
N GLN A 158 3.45 9.20 -14.12
CA GLN A 158 4.62 9.70 -14.86
C GLN A 158 4.87 8.86 -16.12
N ALA A 159 5.32 9.50 -17.20
CA ALA A 159 5.67 8.81 -18.45
C ALA A 159 6.83 7.80 -18.30
N HIS A 160 7.65 7.95 -17.25
CA HIS A 160 8.80 7.10 -16.96
C HIS A 160 8.47 5.93 -16.00
N ILE A 161 7.19 5.70 -15.72
CA ILE A 161 6.70 4.56 -14.92
C ILE A 161 5.81 3.71 -15.83
N ASP A 162 6.20 2.45 -16.02
CA ASP A 162 5.42 1.48 -16.77
C ASP A 162 4.80 0.44 -15.83
N VAL A 163 3.50 0.20 -15.98
CA VAL A 163 2.75 -0.79 -15.20
C VAL A 163 2.44 -1.98 -16.10
N CYS A 164 3.23 -3.05 -15.96
CA CYS A 164 3.26 -4.19 -16.86
C CYS A 164 2.23 -5.27 -16.45
N PRO A 165 1.13 -5.46 -17.21
CA PRO A 165 0.08 -6.43 -16.86
C PRO A 165 0.41 -7.85 -17.32
N ALA A 166 1.27 -7.98 -18.34
CA ALA A 166 1.54 -9.20 -19.10
C ALA A 166 2.10 -10.38 -18.27
N HIS A 167 2.38 -10.15 -16.98
CA HIS A 167 2.98 -11.15 -16.09
C HIS A 167 2.14 -11.41 -14.83
N TRP A 168 0.92 -10.87 -14.74
CA TRP A 168 0.03 -11.14 -13.61
C TRP A 168 -1.09 -12.10 -14.01
N HIS A 169 -0.91 -13.36 -13.65
CA HIS A 169 -1.92 -14.41 -13.76
C HIS A 169 -2.13 -15.03 -12.39
N ALA A 170 -3.24 -14.68 -11.74
CA ALA A 170 -3.57 -15.21 -10.43
C ALA A 170 -5.01 -15.73 -10.42
N VAL A 171 -5.18 -16.97 -9.96
CA VAL A 171 -6.51 -17.61 -9.81
C VAL A 171 -7.29 -16.93 -8.69
N GLY A 172 -6.62 -16.62 -7.58
CA GLY A 172 -7.16 -15.80 -6.49
C GLY A 172 -6.67 -14.36 -6.57
N MET A 173 -7.43 -13.43 -6.01
CA MET A 173 -7.03 -12.01 -5.90
C MET A 173 -6.72 -11.34 -7.26
N ALA A 174 -7.20 -11.89 -8.38
CA ALA A 174 -6.88 -11.45 -9.73
C ALA A 174 -7.12 -9.93 -9.91
N HIS A 175 -8.22 -9.43 -9.35
CA HIS A 175 -8.65 -8.04 -9.46
C HIS A 175 -7.85 -7.06 -8.61
N THR A 176 -6.96 -7.53 -7.75
CA THR A 176 -5.97 -6.66 -7.11
C THR A 176 -4.94 -6.13 -8.11
N GLN A 177 -4.86 -6.73 -9.30
CA GLN A 177 -3.97 -6.31 -10.37
C GLN A 177 -2.56 -6.05 -9.82
N SER A 178 -1.99 -7.08 -9.17
CA SER A 178 -0.67 -7.02 -8.52
C SER A 178 0.45 -7.05 -9.55
N PHE A 179 0.42 -6.05 -10.44
CA PHE A 179 1.27 -5.93 -11.59
C PHE A 179 2.72 -5.62 -11.20
N THR A 180 3.60 -5.85 -12.16
CA THR A 180 4.97 -5.37 -12.07
C THR A 180 5.01 -3.90 -12.48
N VAL A 181 5.80 -3.09 -11.76
CA VAL A 181 6.02 -1.68 -12.07
C VAL A 181 7.49 -1.49 -12.41
N ARG A 182 7.76 -0.94 -13.58
CA ARG A 182 9.10 -0.60 -14.07
C ARG A 182 9.33 0.89 -13.98
N PHE A 183 10.47 1.26 -13.41
CA PHE A 183 10.95 2.62 -13.32
C PHE A 183 12.03 2.81 -14.40
N LEU A 184 11.76 3.68 -15.37
CA LEU A 184 12.62 3.91 -16.54
C LEU A 184 13.39 5.23 -16.43
N GLY A 185 13.56 5.74 -15.21
CA GLY A 185 14.02 7.10 -14.93
C GLY A 185 12.94 7.95 -14.28
N ALA A 186 12.10 7.36 -13.43
CA ALA A 186 11.00 8.06 -12.78
C ALA A 186 11.52 9.06 -11.74
N HIS A 187 10.80 10.15 -11.55
CA HIS A 187 11.14 11.17 -10.59
C HIS A 187 10.51 10.85 -9.23
N GLY A 188 11.25 11.14 -8.17
CA GLY A 188 10.75 11.02 -6.80
C GLY A 188 11.45 11.99 -5.87
N ALA A 189 11.01 12.02 -4.63
CA ALA A 189 11.64 12.77 -3.55
C ALA A 189 12.11 11.80 -2.46
N SER A 190 13.38 11.91 -2.08
CA SER A 190 13.90 11.12 -0.96
C SER A 190 13.25 11.56 0.35
N VAL A 191 12.78 10.60 1.14
CA VAL A 191 12.23 10.84 2.47
C VAL A 191 13.37 10.81 3.50
N PRO A 192 13.60 11.88 4.28
CA PRO A 192 14.61 11.88 5.33
C PRO A 192 14.27 10.88 6.44
N ARG A 193 15.30 10.28 7.06
CA ARG A 193 15.18 9.47 8.28
C ARG A 193 14.31 8.19 8.18
N ALA A 194 14.16 7.61 6.99
CA ALA A 194 13.54 6.30 6.84
C ALA A 194 14.59 5.19 6.63
N PRO A 195 15.28 4.68 7.69
CA PRO A 195 16.06 3.46 7.53
C PRO A 195 15.09 2.31 7.25
N ILE A 196 15.05 1.83 6.00
CA ILE A 196 14.29 0.62 5.68
C ILE A 196 15.06 -0.56 6.27
N CYS A 197 14.40 -1.37 7.08
CA CYS A 197 15.01 -2.49 7.77
C CYS A 197 15.67 -3.49 6.79
N ARG A 198 16.91 -3.89 7.08
CA ARG A 198 17.62 -4.97 6.39
C ARG A 198 17.24 -6.31 7.01
N GLY A 199 16.67 -7.24 6.24
CA GLY A 199 16.67 -8.68 6.57
C GLY A 199 15.52 -9.22 7.44
N PRO A 200 15.44 -10.57 7.57
CA PRO A 200 14.19 -11.32 7.77
C PRO A 200 13.65 -11.38 9.22
N ALA A 201 14.25 -10.67 10.18
CA ALA A 201 13.95 -10.85 11.61
C ALA A 201 13.99 -9.56 12.44
N SER A 202 13.35 -8.47 11.97
CA SER A 202 13.15 -7.27 12.79
C SER A 202 11.75 -6.67 12.57
N PRO A 203 11.10 -6.06 13.59
CA PRO A 203 9.64 -5.90 13.63
C PRO A 203 9.05 -4.81 12.74
N THR A 204 9.84 -4.05 12.00
CA THR A 204 9.36 -2.84 11.33
C THR A 204 9.28 -3.00 9.81
N TRP A 205 8.03 -3.04 9.36
CA TRP A 205 7.52 -2.66 8.04
C TRP A 205 7.62 -3.62 6.84
N CYS A 206 8.74 -4.30 6.56
CA CYS A 206 8.86 -4.93 5.22
C CYS A 206 8.29 -6.36 5.10
N ALA A 207 8.26 -7.16 6.17
CA ALA A 207 7.95 -8.60 6.05
C ALA A 207 6.47 -8.98 6.25
N LYS A 208 5.63 -8.15 6.88
CA LYS A 208 4.26 -8.55 7.28
C LYS A 208 3.11 -8.09 6.37
N PRO A 209 3.09 -6.89 5.76
CA PRO A 209 1.90 -6.45 5.02
C PRO A 209 1.80 -7.01 3.58
N CYS A 210 2.88 -7.55 2.99
CA CYS A 210 2.82 -8.17 1.66
C CYS A 210 2.37 -9.65 1.67
N CYS A 211 2.49 -10.34 2.80
CA CYS A 211 2.22 -11.77 2.92
C CYS A 211 0.87 -12.04 3.60
N ILE A 212 -0.24 -11.63 2.98
CA ILE A 212 -1.52 -12.32 3.24
C ILE A 212 -1.49 -13.59 2.37
N ALA A 213 -0.73 -14.58 2.83
CA ALA A 213 -1.01 -15.98 2.56
C ALA A 213 -1.57 -16.55 3.88
N PRO A 214 -2.68 -17.32 3.87
CA PRO A 214 -3.20 -17.90 5.10
C PRO A 214 -2.20 -18.95 5.58
N ALA A 215 -1.45 -18.64 6.63
CA ALA A 215 -0.94 -19.68 7.49
C ALA A 215 -2.14 -20.29 8.21
N ILE A 216 -2.75 -21.32 7.60
CA ILE A 216 -3.73 -22.18 8.26
C ILE A 216 -2.96 -22.91 9.37
N PRO A 217 -3.23 -22.68 10.67
CA PRO A 217 -2.63 -23.49 11.71
C PRO A 217 -3.28 -24.88 11.61
N THR A 218 -2.51 -25.89 11.25
CA THR A 218 -2.95 -27.30 11.12
C THR A 218 -3.21 -28.01 12.46
N ARG A 219 -3.61 -27.29 13.51
CA ARG A 219 -3.96 -27.92 14.79
C ARG A 219 -5.17 -27.27 15.46
N TRP A 220 -6.34 -27.69 15.02
CA TRP A 220 -7.47 -27.88 15.91
C TRP A 220 -7.53 -29.37 16.21
N ARG A 221 -7.00 -29.79 17.36
CA ARG A 221 -7.40 -31.08 17.96
C ARG A 221 -8.60 -30.79 18.84
N THR A 222 -9.63 -31.61 18.61
CA THR A 222 -10.87 -31.83 19.36
C THR A 222 -10.74 -31.61 20.85
#